data_AF-A0A1C7I655-F1
#
_entry.id   AF-A0A1C7I655-F1
#
_cell.length_a   1.000
_cell.length_b   1.000
_cell.length_c   1.000
_cell.angle_alpha   90.00
_cell.angle_beta   90.00
_cell.angle_gamma   90.00
#
_symmetry.space_group_name_H-M   'P 1'
#
loop_
_entity.id
_entity.type
_entity.pdbx_description
1 polymer ?
#
loop_
_entity_poly.entity_id
_entity_poly.type
_entity_poly.pdbx_seq_one_letter_code
_entity_poly.pdbx_strand_id
1 'polypeptide(L)'
;MIEEREYWKKLFGNKLYNEIVCSQTVSNKFSIQPETWGNAKLEGIFAEVDEFIFSDSYEFLGDEVFGQFYYLYLETMIKYGSAKCYTFFQMSEQPEKNLSKIFINKIRNIPLRVLLHDMYAQKKQGNLRGKNASEEYEFYNHSFLGDLGHVRALSRSYPEMHRLLLKQAEQISQFVNWIATALTEDKPEIVREICQGKDYKKIRWIKTGLSDSHNGGNMVAKVFWITGK
;
A
#
# COMPACT_ATOMS: atom_id res chain seq x y z
N MET A 1 -19.07 -4.79 26.63
CA MET A 1 -20.29 -3.99 26.35
C MET A 1 -20.59 -2.96 27.45
N ILE A 2 -20.90 -3.32 28.71
CA ILE A 2 -21.17 -2.31 29.77
C ILE A 2 -19.88 -1.63 30.24
N GLU A 3 -18.79 -2.38 30.44
CA GLU A 3 -17.49 -1.84 30.90
C GLU A 3 -16.86 -0.86 29.90
N GLU A 4 -16.96 -1.12 28.59
CA GLU A 4 -16.45 -0.21 27.55
C GLU A 4 -17.23 1.11 27.52
N ARG A 5 -18.54 1.07 27.75
CA ARG A 5 -19.37 2.29 27.77
C ARG A 5 -18.99 3.22 28.91
N GLU A 6 -18.74 2.68 30.10
CA GLU A 6 -18.34 3.49 31.26
C GLU A 6 -16.91 4.02 31.11
N TYR A 7 -16.01 3.25 30.49
CA TYR A 7 -14.67 3.72 30.12
C TYR A 7 -14.74 4.96 29.21
N TRP A 8 -15.50 4.90 28.12
CA TRP A 8 -15.59 6.00 27.16
C TRP A 8 -16.32 7.23 27.71
N LYS A 9 -17.35 7.05 28.55
CA LYS A 9 -18.00 8.16 29.26
C LYS A 9 -17.05 8.90 30.20
N LYS A 10 -16.19 8.15 30.90
CA LYS A 10 -15.19 8.73 31.81
C LYS A 10 -14.13 9.53 31.04
N LEU A 11 -13.71 9.04 29.87
CA LEU A 11 -12.67 9.67 29.07
C LEU A 11 -13.15 10.95 28.36
N PHE A 12 -14.31 10.89 27.70
CA PHE A 12 -14.83 12.01 26.90
C PHE A 12 -15.75 12.95 27.68
N GLY A 13 -16.20 12.52 28.86
CA GLY A 13 -17.27 13.16 29.60
C GLY A 13 -18.65 12.83 29.02
N ASN A 14 -19.67 12.83 29.88
CA ASN A 14 -21.02 12.42 29.53
C ASN A 14 -21.61 13.23 28.36
N LYS A 15 -21.29 14.53 28.27
CA LYS A 15 -21.81 15.40 27.20
C LYS A 15 -21.29 14.97 25.82
N LEU A 16 -19.98 14.88 25.65
CA LEU A 16 -19.36 14.51 24.37
C LEU A 16 -19.61 13.03 24.02
N TYR A 17 -19.60 12.14 25.01
CA TYR A 17 -19.97 10.73 24.81
C TYR A 17 -21.40 10.60 24.27
N ASN A 18 -22.36 11.31 24.89
CA ASN A 18 -23.75 11.29 24.42
C ASN A 18 -23.89 11.99 23.06
N GLU A 19 -23.12 13.05 22.77
CA GLU A 19 -23.09 13.65 21.43
C GLU A 19 -22.60 12.63 20.39
N ILE A 20 -21.52 11.89 20.64
CA ILE A 20 -20.98 10.87 19.72
C ILE A 20 -21.97 9.70 19.54
N VAL A 21 -22.54 9.19 20.63
CA VAL A 21 -23.46 8.04 20.59
C VAL A 21 -24.85 8.42 20.05
N CYS A 22 -25.40 9.58 20.42
CA CYS A 22 -26.66 10.08 19.86
C CYS A 22 -26.48 10.60 18.43
N SER A 23 -25.26 11.00 18.06
CA SER A 23 -24.85 11.12 16.67
C SER A 23 -24.64 9.74 16.05
N GLN A 24 -25.38 8.69 16.39
CA GLN A 24 -25.56 7.52 15.52
C GLN A 24 -26.26 7.86 14.18
N THR A 25 -26.41 9.15 13.86
CA THR A 25 -26.42 9.69 12.49
C THR A 25 -25.03 9.92 11.90
N VAL A 26 -23.90 9.57 12.54
CA VAL A 26 -22.52 9.65 12.01
C VAL A 26 -22.24 8.49 11.06
N SER A 27 -23.09 7.47 11.04
CA SER A 27 -23.19 6.60 9.85
C SER A 27 -23.71 7.36 8.61
N ASN A 28 -24.44 8.47 8.78
CA ASN A 28 -25.11 9.21 7.71
C ASN A 28 -24.73 10.71 7.60
N LYS A 29 -23.94 11.30 8.50
CA LYS A 29 -23.46 12.70 8.43
C LYS A 29 -22.04 12.81 7.86
N PHE A 30 -21.33 11.69 7.79
CA PHE A 30 -20.42 11.41 6.68
C PHE A 30 -21.18 10.64 5.60
N SER A 31 -22.37 11.12 5.19
CA SER A 31 -22.77 10.98 3.79
C SER A 31 -21.78 11.81 2.98
N ILE A 32 -20.56 11.27 2.88
CA ILE A 32 -19.60 11.60 1.86
C ILE A 32 -20.40 11.40 0.58
N GLN A 33 -20.79 12.50 -0.05
CA GLN A 33 -21.34 12.45 -1.39
C GLN A 33 -20.36 11.58 -2.19
N PRO A 34 -20.82 10.48 -2.82
CA PRO A 34 -19.98 9.57 -3.59
C PRO A 34 -19.54 10.24 -4.90
N GLU A 35 -18.98 11.44 -4.80
CA GLU A 35 -18.18 12.03 -5.85
C GLU A 35 -16.88 11.24 -5.89
N THR A 36 -16.88 10.13 -6.63
CA THR A 36 -15.68 9.49 -7.20
C THR A 36 -14.59 9.07 -6.20
N TRP A 37 -14.97 8.42 -5.09
CA TRP A 37 -14.02 7.88 -4.11
C TRP A 37 -13.35 6.60 -4.63
N GLY A 38 -12.23 6.76 -5.35
CA GLY A 38 -11.37 5.66 -5.80
C GLY A 38 -11.06 5.74 -7.30
N ASN A 39 -9.87 5.29 -7.68
CA ASN A 39 -9.55 5.18 -9.09
C ASN A 39 -10.29 3.95 -9.64
N ALA A 40 -11.40 4.17 -10.36
CA ALA A 40 -12.27 3.09 -10.88
C ALA A 40 -11.51 2.05 -11.72
N LYS A 41 -10.39 2.45 -12.35
CA LYS A 41 -9.52 1.51 -13.06
C LYS A 41 -8.75 0.60 -12.09
N LEU A 42 -8.22 1.14 -11.00
CA LEU A 42 -7.57 0.33 -9.96
C LEU A 42 -8.57 -0.61 -9.28
N GLU A 43 -9.79 -0.14 -9.00
CA GLU A 43 -10.88 -0.97 -8.46
C GLU A 43 -11.23 -2.13 -9.40
N GLY A 44 -11.37 -1.85 -10.70
CA GLY A 44 -11.61 -2.88 -11.73
C GLY A 44 -10.49 -3.92 -11.76
N ILE A 45 -9.24 -3.48 -11.79
CA ILE A 45 -8.08 -4.39 -11.76
C ILE A 45 -8.07 -5.23 -10.48
N PHE A 46 -8.34 -4.62 -9.32
CA PHE A 46 -8.37 -5.31 -8.03
C PHE A 46 -9.46 -6.41 -7.99
N ALA A 47 -10.61 -6.14 -8.61
CA ALA A 47 -11.69 -7.12 -8.74
C ALA A 47 -11.33 -8.27 -9.70
N GLU A 48 -10.53 -8.01 -10.74
CA GLU A 48 -10.12 -8.99 -11.76
C GLU A 48 -8.96 -9.90 -11.35
N VAL A 49 -8.15 -9.53 -10.35
CA VAL A 49 -7.05 -10.41 -9.87
C VAL A 49 -7.63 -11.63 -9.16
N ASP A 50 -7.61 -12.79 -9.79
CA ASP A 50 -8.24 -14.03 -9.31
C ASP A 50 -7.27 -15.06 -8.75
N GLU A 51 -5.97 -14.89 -8.96
CA GLU A 51 -4.93 -15.79 -8.46
C GLU A 51 -3.76 -15.03 -7.80
N PHE A 52 -3.10 -15.68 -6.84
CA PHE A 52 -1.83 -15.20 -6.30
C PHE A 52 -0.72 -15.46 -7.31
N ILE A 53 -0.17 -14.38 -7.87
CA ILE A 53 0.99 -14.47 -8.75
C ILE A 53 2.25 -14.35 -7.87
N PHE A 54 2.91 -15.48 -7.66
CA PHE A 54 4.22 -15.49 -7.03
C PHE A 54 5.28 -15.13 -8.08
N SER A 55 6.03 -14.07 -7.81
CA SER A 55 7.09 -13.55 -8.68
C SER A 55 8.34 -13.27 -7.87
N ASP A 56 9.51 -13.48 -8.45
CA ASP A 56 10.81 -13.05 -7.89
C ASP A 56 10.84 -11.53 -7.57
N SER A 57 9.96 -10.76 -8.22
CA SER A 57 9.75 -9.34 -7.91
C SER A 57 9.23 -9.09 -6.50
N TYR A 58 8.69 -10.11 -5.83
CA TYR A 58 8.05 -10.04 -4.51
C TYR A 58 8.75 -10.90 -3.45
N GLU A 59 9.90 -11.50 -3.75
CA GLU A 59 10.66 -12.35 -2.81
C GLU A 59 10.87 -11.66 -1.43
N PHE A 60 11.06 -10.35 -1.44
CA PHE A 60 11.24 -9.54 -0.22
C PHE A 60 10.02 -9.57 0.72
N LEU A 61 8.83 -9.96 0.26
CA LEU A 61 7.65 -10.09 1.10
C LEU A 61 7.76 -11.20 2.14
N GLY A 62 8.65 -12.17 1.96
CA GLY A 62 8.91 -13.20 2.97
C GLY A 62 9.35 -12.61 4.31
N ASP A 63 10.04 -11.47 4.28
CA ASP A 63 10.50 -10.75 5.48
C ASP A 63 9.51 -9.66 5.94
N GLU A 64 8.45 -9.38 5.17
CA GLU A 64 7.49 -8.33 5.48
C GLU A 64 6.40 -8.84 6.44
N VAL A 65 6.11 -8.04 7.46
CA VAL A 65 5.03 -8.33 8.42
C VAL A 65 3.69 -8.35 7.69
N PHE A 66 2.98 -9.47 7.78
CA PHE A 66 1.78 -9.76 7.01
C PHE A 66 1.99 -9.74 5.49
N GLY A 67 3.17 -10.17 5.01
CA GLY A 67 3.57 -10.15 3.60
C GLY A 67 2.50 -10.65 2.62
N GLN A 68 1.76 -11.71 2.99
CA GLN A 68 0.76 -12.34 2.13
C GLN A 68 -0.41 -11.40 1.78
N PHE A 69 -0.76 -10.47 2.68
CA PHE A 69 -1.82 -9.49 2.44
C PHE A 69 -1.53 -8.60 1.22
N TYR A 70 -0.26 -8.30 0.96
CA TYR A 70 0.11 -7.30 -0.02
C TYR A 70 0.11 -7.80 -1.46
N TYR A 71 0.14 -9.12 -1.71
CA TYR A 71 0.20 -9.66 -3.08
C TYR A 71 -0.93 -9.14 -3.96
N LEU A 72 -2.18 -9.16 -3.48
CA LEU A 72 -3.33 -8.67 -4.25
C LEU A 72 -3.17 -7.19 -4.63
N TYR A 73 -2.71 -6.36 -3.69
CA TYR A 73 -2.50 -4.93 -3.93
C TYR A 73 -1.29 -4.65 -4.83
N LEU A 74 -0.22 -5.44 -4.70
CA LEU A 74 0.95 -5.36 -5.58
C LEU A 74 0.60 -5.72 -7.01
N GLU A 75 -0.09 -6.83 -7.23
CA GLU A 75 -0.58 -7.24 -8.55
C GLU A 75 -1.48 -6.16 -9.18
N THR A 76 -2.39 -5.61 -8.38
CA THR A 76 -3.25 -4.51 -8.82
C THR A 76 -2.43 -3.31 -9.29
N MET A 77 -1.44 -2.90 -8.49
CA MET A 77 -0.57 -1.77 -8.83
C MET A 77 0.33 -2.07 -10.02
N ILE A 78 0.91 -3.26 -10.16
CA ILE A 78 1.78 -3.61 -11.29
C ILE A 78 0.99 -3.57 -12.59
N LYS A 79 -0.20 -4.18 -12.63
CA LYS A 79 -1.10 -4.13 -13.80
C LYS A 79 -1.51 -2.70 -14.15
N TYR A 80 -1.75 -1.85 -13.14
CA TYR A 80 -2.05 -0.45 -13.37
C TYR A 80 -0.84 0.34 -13.87
N GLY A 81 0.31 0.15 -13.23
CA GLY A 81 1.57 0.83 -13.50
C GLY A 81 2.13 0.49 -14.87
N SER A 82 2.09 -0.77 -15.30
CA SER A 82 2.55 -1.18 -16.64
C SER A 82 1.75 -0.48 -17.75
N ALA A 83 0.46 -0.18 -17.49
CA ALA A 83 -0.41 0.52 -18.42
C ALA A 83 -0.32 2.06 -18.34
N LYS A 84 0.22 2.64 -17.27
CA LYS A 84 0.19 4.10 -17.01
C LYS A 84 1.56 4.75 -16.82
N CYS A 85 2.59 3.97 -16.53
CA CYS A 85 3.94 4.43 -16.17
C CYS A 85 4.96 4.01 -17.24
N TYR A 86 4.63 4.23 -18.52
CA TYR A 86 5.42 3.72 -19.64
C TYR A 86 6.90 4.12 -19.55
N THR A 87 7.20 5.39 -19.28
CA THR A 87 8.58 5.89 -19.19
C THR A 87 9.33 5.21 -18.05
N PHE A 88 8.68 5.01 -16.90
CA PHE A 88 9.30 4.28 -15.79
C PHE A 88 9.58 2.82 -16.13
N PHE A 89 8.61 2.11 -16.73
CA PHE A 89 8.78 0.71 -17.15
C PHE A 89 9.86 0.55 -18.21
N GLN A 90 10.03 1.55 -19.08
CA GLN A 90 11.15 1.57 -20.01
C GLN A 90 12.46 1.89 -19.31
N MET A 91 12.51 2.86 -18.40
CA MET A 91 13.78 3.33 -17.82
C MET A 91 14.31 2.45 -16.69
N SER A 92 13.49 1.62 -16.06
CA SER A 92 13.92 0.77 -14.95
C SER A 92 14.54 -0.55 -15.44
N GLU A 93 15.59 -1.03 -14.77
CA GLU A 93 16.18 -2.36 -14.99
C GLU A 93 15.22 -3.47 -14.51
N GLN A 94 14.53 -3.24 -13.39
CA GLN A 94 13.56 -4.16 -12.79
C GLN A 94 12.33 -3.35 -12.34
N PRO A 95 11.46 -2.91 -13.26
CA PRO A 95 10.36 -2.01 -12.94
C PRO A 95 9.40 -2.56 -11.90
N GLU A 96 9.02 -3.83 -11.99
CA GLU A 96 8.11 -4.48 -11.06
C GLU A 96 8.70 -4.50 -9.65
N LYS A 97 9.93 -5.02 -9.51
CA LYS A 97 10.63 -5.08 -8.20
C LYS A 97 10.81 -3.69 -7.58
N ASN A 98 11.19 -2.69 -8.37
CA ASN A 98 11.38 -1.33 -7.90
C ASN A 98 10.05 -0.71 -7.46
N LEU A 99 9.00 -0.85 -8.27
CA LEU A 99 7.68 -0.32 -7.96
C LEU A 99 7.09 -0.96 -6.70
N SER A 100 7.20 -2.29 -6.58
CA SER A 100 6.78 -3.07 -5.41
C SER A 100 7.44 -2.59 -4.12
N LYS A 101 8.77 -2.43 -4.13
CA LYS A 101 9.51 -1.95 -2.95
C LYS A 101 9.10 -0.55 -2.54
N ILE A 102 8.92 0.36 -3.50
CA ILE A 102 8.48 1.73 -3.21
C ILE A 102 7.07 1.70 -2.58
N PHE A 103 6.19 0.86 -3.10
CA PHE A 103 4.82 0.72 -2.62
C PHE A 103 4.73 0.14 -1.22
N ILE A 104 5.36 -1.01 -0.95
CA ILE A 104 5.34 -1.61 0.39
C ILE A 104 5.90 -0.66 1.44
N ASN A 105 7.02 0.01 1.13
CA ASN A 105 7.60 1.00 2.03
C ASN A 105 6.62 2.12 2.42
N LYS A 106 5.69 2.46 1.51
CA LYS A 106 4.70 3.52 1.71
C LYS A 106 3.44 3.04 2.43
N ILE A 107 2.99 1.83 2.15
CA ILE A 107 1.66 1.38 2.59
C ILE A 107 1.66 0.52 3.84
N ARG A 108 2.79 -0.07 4.24
CA ARG A 108 2.84 -1.11 5.30
C ARG A 108 2.18 -0.75 6.63
N ASN A 109 2.10 0.54 6.96
CA ASN A 109 1.47 1.02 8.19
C ASN A 109 -0.05 1.18 8.07
N ILE A 110 -0.60 1.27 6.86
CA ILE A 110 -2.03 1.50 6.61
C ILE A 110 -2.87 0.31 7.11
N PRO A 111 -2.58 -0.96 6.75
CA PRO A 111 -3.42 -2.07 7.15
C PRO A 111 -3.04 -2.66 8.51
N LEU A 112 -1.90 -2.26 9.09
CA LEU A 112 -1.29 -2.95 10.23
C LEU A 112 -2.26 -3.17 11.41
N ARG A 113 -2.99 -2.13 11.82
CA ARG A 113 -3.95 -2.23 12.94
C ARG A 113 -5.16 -3.10 12.60
N VAL A 114 -5.59 -3.09 11.34
CA VAL A 114 -6.70 -3.92 10.85
C VAL A 114 -6.28 -5.39 10.87
N LEU A 115 -5.08 -5.70 10.38
CA LEU A 115 -4.55 -7.06 10.34
C LEU A 115 -4.28 -7.62 11.74
N LEU A 116 -3.72 -6.81 12.64
CA LEU A 116 -3.55 -7.20 14.05
C LEU A 116 -4.90 -7.49 14.72
N HIS A 117 -5.91 -6.66 14.46
CA HIS A 117 -7.25 -6.85 15.01
C HIS A 117 -7.93 -8.10 14.44
N ASP A 118 -7.84 -8.33 13.13
CA ASP A 118 -8.39 -9.53 12.49
C ASP A 118 -7.70 -10.80 13.02
N MET A 119 -6.37 -10.83 13.06
CA MET A 119 -5.61 -11.96 13.63
C MET A 119 -6.03 -12.24 15.09
N TYR A 120 -6.18 -11.19 15.91
CA TYR A 120 -6.65 -11.33 17.29
C TYR A 120 -8.08 -11.91 17.35
N ALA A 121 -8.98 -11.48 16.47
CA ALA A 121 -10.33 -12.01 16.37
C ALA A 121 -10.31 -13.51 15.99
N GLN A 122 -9.50 -13.90 15.00
CA GLN A 122 -9.33 -15.30 14.61
C GLN A 122 -8.77 -16.15 15.75
N LYS A 123 -7.82 -15.61 16.52
CA LYS A 123 -7.28 -16.27 17.71
C LYS A 123 -8.35 -16.51 18.78
N LYS A 124 -9.14 -15.48 19.10
CA LYS A 124 -10.21 -15.57 20.11
C LYS A 124 -11.28 -16.59 19.74
N GLN A 125 -11.51 -16.81 18.45
CA GLN A 125 -12.45 -17.80 17.93
C GLN A 125 -11.87 -19.23 17.86
N GLY A 126 -10.58 -19.41 18.16
CA GLY A 126 -9.91 -20.70 18.07
C GLY A 126 -9.59 -21.14 16.63
N ASN A 127 -9.58 -20.21 15.67
CA ASN A 127 -9.37 -20.52 14.26
C ASN A 127 -7.87 -20.62 13.89
N LEU A 128 -6.97 -20.07 14.71
CA LEU A 128 -5.52 -20.14 14.46
C LEU A 128 -4.94 -21.48 14.91
N ARG A 129 -3.99 -22.01 14.14
CA ARG A 129 -3.27 -23.25 14.44
C ARG A 129 -1.82 -22.93 14.75
N GLY A 130 -1.28 -23.53 15.81
CA GLY A 130 0.12 -23.40 16.19
C GLY A 130 0.33 -23.76 17.66
N LYS A 131 1.54 -24.19 18.01
CA LYS A 131 1.95 -24.49 19.40
C LYS A 131 2.38 -23.24 20.16
N ASN A 132 2.65 -22.15 19.45
CA ASN A 132 3.13 -20.88 19.99
C ASN A 132 2.68 -19.72 19.08
N ALA A 133 2.88 -18.48 19.56
CA ALA A 133 2.45 -17.28 18.84
C ALA A 133 3.09 -17.11 17.45
N SER A 134 4.31 -17.59 17.25
CA SER A 134 4.98 -17.54 15.95
C SER A 134 4.30 -18.47 14.95
N GLU A 135 4.00 -19.71 15.35
CA GLU A 135 3.28 -20.67 14.51
C GLU A 135 1.85 -20.20 14.20
N GLU A 136 1.16 -19.61 15.18
CA GLU A 136 -0.17 -19.01 14.97
C GLU A 136 -0.14 -17.85 13.96
N TYR A 137 0.90 -17.00 14.03
CA TYR A 137 1.11 -15.92 13.06
C TYR A 137 1.40 -16.47 11.66
N GLU A 138 2.29 -17.46 11.53
CA GLU A 138 2.60 -18.07 10.25
C GLU A 138 1.36 -18.72 9.63
N PHE A 139 0.56 -19.41 10.44
CA PHE A 139 -0.71 -19.98 10.00
C PHE A 139 -1.69 -18.90 9.53
N TYR A 140 -1.81 -17.80 10.27
CA TYR A 140 -2.65 -16.66 9.87
C TYR A 140 -2.19 -16.05 8.55
N ASN A 141 -0.91 -15.75 8.43
CA ASN A 141 -0.32 -15.14 7.24
C ASN A 141 -0.55 -16.03 6.00
N HIS A 142 -0.33 -17.34 6.10
CA HIS A 142 -0.48 -18.23 4.95
C HIS A 142 -1.93 -18.65 4.67
N SER A 143 -2.73 -18.94 5.70
CA SER A 143 -4.06 -19.54 5.51
C SER A 143 -5.18 -18.50 5.35
N PHE A 144 -5.06 -17.35 6.01
CA PHE A 144 -6.05 -16.27 5.92
C PHE A 144 -5.60 -15.21 4.93
N LEU A 145 -4.38 -14.68 5.08
CA LEU A 145 -3.89 -13.65 4.17
C LEU A 145 -3.44 -14.19 2.81
N GLY A 146 -3.20 -15.51 2.70
CA GLY A 146 -3.05 -16.25 1.45
C GLY A 146 -4.37 -16.66 0.79
N ASP A 147 -5.52 -16.18 1.28
CA ASP A 147 -6.82 -16.32 0.61
C ASP A 147 -7.31 -14.95 0.09
N LEU A 148 -7.47 -14.83 -1.23
CA LEU A 148 -7.98 -13.61 -1.86
C LEU A 148 -9.41 -13.29 -1.40
N GLY A 149 -10.22 -14.30 -1.09
CA GLY A 149 -11.56 -14.13 -0.54
C GLY A 149 -11.54 -13.37 0.78
N HIS A 150 -10.69 -13.82 1.70
CA HIS A 150 -10.45 -13.17 2.99
C HIS A 150 -9.88 -11.75 2.85
N VAL A 151 -8.85 -11.55 2.03
CA VAL A 151 -8.26 -10.20 1.81
C VAL A 151 -9.28 -9.22 1.23
N ARG A 152 -10.15 -9.69 0.32
CA ARG A 152 -11.26 -8.89 -0.21
C ARG A 152 -12.33 -8.62 0.85
N ALA A 153 -12.63 -9.59 1.70
CA ALA A 153 -13.57 -9.40 2.81
C ALA A 153 -13.06 -8.34 3.80
N LEU A 154 -11.77 -8.34 4.12
CA LEU A 154 -11.12 -7.28 4.89
C LEU A 154 -11.23 -5.93 4.17
N SER A 155 -10.95 -5.89 2.87
CA SER A 155 -11.03 -4.66 2.08
C SER A 155 -12.44 -4.06 2.06
N ARG A 156 -13.49 -4.90 1.97
CA ARG A 156 -14.89 -4.47 2.07
C ARG A 156 -15.29 -4.03 3.48
N SER A 157 -14.77 -4.71 4.51
CA SER A 157 -15.09 -4.39 5.92
C SER A 157 -14.41 -3.10 6.39
N TYR A 158 -13.27 -2.75 5.77
CA TYR A 158 -12.48 -1.55 6.06
C TYR A 158 -12.30 -0.73 4.78
N PRO A 159 -13.37 -0.11 4.24
CA PRO A 159 -13.34 0.56 2.94
C PRO A 159 -12.34 1.72 2.89
N GLU A 160 -12.12 2.44 3.99
CA GLU A 160 -11.11 3.50 4.03
C GLU A 160 -9.67 2.98 3.97
N MET A 161 -9.39 1.83 4.57
CA MET A 161 -8.09 1.17 4.41
C MET A 161 -7.87 0.83 2.94
N HIS A 162 -8.86 0.19 2.31
CA HIS A 162 -8.81 -0.17 0.90
C HIS A 162 -8.59 1.04 -0.01
N ARG A 163 -9.39 2.10 0.17
CA ARG A 163 -9.28 3.33 -0.61
C ARG A 163 -7.90 3.98 -0.45
N LEU A 164 -7.36 4.04 0.77
CA LEU A 164 -6.03 4.60 1.01
C LEU A 164 -4.93 3.77 0.32
N LEU A 165 -5.03 2.44 0.33
CA LEU A 165 -4.10 1.56 -0.37
C LEU A 165 -4.11 1.79 -1.89
N LEU A 166 -5.30 1.84 -2.51
CA LEU A 166 -5.42 2.13 -3.94
C LEU A 166 -4.99 3.56 -4.28
N LYS A 167 -5.28 4.54 -3.40
CA LYS A 167 -4.82 5.92 -3.60
C LYS A 167 -3.30 6.00 -3.60
N GLN A 168 -2.63 5.27 -2.72
CA GLN A 168 -1.16 5.21 -2.72
C GLN A 168 -0.62 4.55 -3.98
N ALA A 169 -1.30 3.53 -4.52
CA ALA A 169 -0.88 2.89 -5.77
C ALA A 169 -0.90 3.91 -6.92
N GLU A 170 -1.98 4.67 -7.06
CA GLU A 170 -2.09 5.74 -8.04
C GLU A 170 -0.99 6.81 -7.88
N GLN A 171 -0.81 7.32 -6.65
CA GLN A 171 0.15 8.37 -6.37
C GLN A 171 1.59 7.93 -6.65
N ILE A 172 1.95 6.70 -6.26
CA ILE A 172 3.28 6.15 -6.52
C ILE A 172 3.49 5.95 -8.01
N SER A 173 2.51 5.39 -8.72
CA SER A 173 2.57 5.25 -10.18
C SER A 173 2.84 6.58 -10.89
N GLN A 174 2.13 7.64 -10.51
CA GLN A 174 2.36 8.98 -11.06
C GLN A 174 3.76 9.50 -10.71
N PHE A 175 4.16 9.36 -9.45
CA PHE A 175 5.44 9.84 -8.94
C PHE A 175 6.65 9.18 -9.62
N VAL A 176 6.67 7.85 -9.73
CA VAL A 176 7.79 7.14 -10.37
C VAL A 176 7.87 7.41 -11.87
N ASN A 177 6.72 7.58 -12.53
CA ASN A 177 6.69 7.94 -13.94
C ASN A 177 7.19 9.37 -14.16
N TRP A 178 6.79 10.30 -13.28
CA TRP A 178 7.32 11.66 -13.31
C TRP A 178 8.84 11.70 -13.13
N ILE A 179 9.40 10.95 -12.17
CA ILE A 179 10.86 10.82 -12.02
C ILE A 179 11.50 10.33 -13.32
N ALA A 180 10.97 9.27 -13.93
CA ALA A 180 11.54 8.71 -15.16
C ALA A 180 11.44 9.69 -16.33
N THR A 181 10.32 10.40 -16.47
CA THR A 181 10.15 11.44 -17.49
C THR A 181 11.18 12.56 -17.31
N ALA A 182 11.32 13.11 -16.10
CA ALA A 182 12.32 14.15 -15.82
C ALA A 182 13.75 13.66 -16.12
N LEU A 183 14.10 12.43 -15.71
CA LEU A 183 15.41 11.85 -16.02
C LEU A 183 15.65 11.62 -17.52
N THR A 184 14.59 11.52 -18.33
CA THR A 184 14.72 11.40 -19.79
C THR A 184 14.87 12.77 -20.43
N GLU A 185 14.00 13.71 -20.06
CA GLU A 185 13.91 15.05 -20.64
C GLU A 185 15.14 15.90 -20.28
N ASP A 186 15.57 15.85 -19.02
CA ASP A 186 16.69 16.64 -18.50
C ASP A 186 18.05 15.95 -18.67
N LYS A 187 18.08 14.83 -19.41
CA LYS A 187 19.27 13.98 -19.54
C LYS A 187 20.54 14.74 -19.96
N PRO A 188 20.53 15.62 -20.99
CA PRO A 188 21.72 16.37 -21.37
C PRO A 188 22.27 17.22 -20.22
N GLU A 189 21.40 17.86 -19.44
CA GLU A 189 21.79 18.71 -18.32
C GLU A 189 22.31 17.87 -17.14
N ILE A 190 21.61 16.80 -16.77
CA ILE A 190 22.03 15.89 -15.70
C ILE A 190 23.40 15.27 -16.01
N VAL A 191 23.61 14.80 -17.25
CA VAL A 191 24.89 14.20 -17.66
C VAL A 191 26.02 15.22 -17.53
N ARG A 192 25.79 16.47 -17.96
CA ARG A 192 26.78 17.55 -17.92
C ARG A 192 27.09 17.98 -16.49
N GLU A 193 26.07 18.32 -15.70
CA GLU A 193 26.22 19.01 -14.41
C GLU A 193 26.41 18.03 -13.24
N ILE A 194 25.75 16.86 -13.28
CA ILE A 194 25.74 15.90 -12.16
C ILE A 194 26.68 14.72 -12.44
N CYS A 195 26.66 14.18 -13.66
CA CYS A 195 27.44 12.99 -14.01
C CYS A 195 28.83 13.28 -14.60
N GLN A 196 29.26 14.55 -14.65
CA GLN A 196 30.58 14.96 -15.16
C GLN A 196 30.86 14.44 -16.58
N GLY A 197 29.84 14.48 -17.44
CA GLY A 197 29.90 14.01 -18.82
C GLY A 197 29.75 12.49 -18.99
N LYS A 198 29.62 11.71 -17.91
CA LYS A 198 29.40 10.26 -18.00
C LYS A 198 27.93 9.93 -18.19
N ASP A 199 27.63 9.15 -19.23
CA ASP A 199 26.25 8.75 -19.53
C ASP A 199 25.70 7.73 -18.52
N TYR A 200 24.39 7.81 -18.26
CA TYR A 200 23.61 6.85 -17.48
C TYR A 200 22.54 6.17 -18.34
N LYS A 201 22.25 4.90 -18.05
CA LYS A 201 21.37 4.06 -18.87
C LYS A 201 19.98 3.87 -18.26
N LYS A 202 19.87 2.96 -17.30
CA LYS A 202 18.61 2.58 -16.65
C LYS A 202 18.64 2.93 -15.18
N ILE A 203 17.47 3.14 -14.60
CA ILE A 203 17.26 3.19 -13.16
C ILE A 203 17.45 1.77 -12.61
N ARG A 204 18.45 1.59 -11.75
CA ARG A 204 18.66 0.34 -11.02
C ARG A 204 17.69 0.24 -9.85
N TRP A 205 17.55 1.30 -9.05
CA TRP A 205 16.58 1.35 -7.96
C TRP A 205 16.32 2.80 -7.50
N ILE A 206 15.20 3.01 -6.82
CA ILE A 206 14.82 4.30 -6.23
C ILE A 206 14.67 4.14 -4.72
N LYS A 207 15.35 4.98 -3.94
CA LYS A 207 15.11 5.12 -2.50
C LYS A 207 14.08 6.21 -2.27
N THR A 208 13.02 5.88 -1.54
CA THR A 208 12.00 6.83 -1.08
C THR A 208 11.96 6.89 0.45
N GLY A 209 11.10 7.74 1.02
CA GLY A 209 10.93 7.86 2.47
C GLY A 209 12.08 8.56 3.19
N LEU A 210 12.80 9.44 2.48
CA LEU A 210 13.91 10.25 3.02
C LEU A 210 13.43 11.58 3.62
N SER A 211 12.17 11.94 3.38
CA SER A 211 11.52 13.15 3.85
C SER A 211 10.02 12.89 4.01
N ASP A 212 9.33 13.85 4.60
CA ASP A 212 7.88 13.91 4.56
C ASP A 212 7.36 13.99 3.12
N SER A 213 6.14 13.50 2.92
CA SER A 213 5.46 13.58 1.62
C SER A 213 4.55 14.80 1.58
N HIS A 214 4.57 15.50 0.45
CA HIS A 214 3.75 16.69 0.21
C HIS A 214 3.00 16.57 -1.13
N ASN A 215 2.05 17.47 -1.38
CA ASN A 215 1.38 17.65 -2.68
C ASN A 215 0.97 16.36 -3.38
N GLY A 216 0.06 15.59 -2.78
CA GLY A 216 -0.51 14.41 -3.44
C GLY A 216 0.42 13.19 -3.50
N GLY A 217 1.41 13.10 -2.60
CA GLY A 217 2.23 11.89 -2.43
C GLY A 217 3.67 12.05 -2.93
N ASN A 218 4.03 13.20 -3.49
CA ASN A 218 5.40 13.51 -3.89
C ASN A 218 6.33 13.54 -2.67
N MET A 219 7.53 13.02 -2.85
CA MET A 219 8.54 12.94 -1.79
C MET A 219 9.95 13.07 -2.34
N VAL A 220 10.93 13.31 -1.47
CA VAL A 220 12.33 13.23 -1.89
C VAL A 220 12.68 11.79 -2.23
N ALA A 221 13.27 11.60 -3.41
CA ALA A 221 13.78 10.32 -3.88
C ALA A 221 15.27 10.41 -4.19
N LYS A 222 16.01 9.33 -3.88
CA LYS A 222 17.36 9.11 -4.42
C LYS A 222 17.28 8.06 -5.52
N VAL A 223 17.71 8.43 -6.72
CA VAL A 223 17.71 7.53 -7.87
C VAL A 223 19.11 6.97 -8.06
N PHE A 224 19.20 5.65 -8.21
CA PHE A 224 20.43 4.96 -8.51
C PHE A 224 20.33 4.39 -9.91
N TRP A 225 21.30 4.72 -10.75
CA TRP A 225 21.34 4.32 -12.16
C TRP A 225 22.48 3.37 -12.46
N ILE A 226 22.35 2.67 -13.58
CA ILE A 226 23.44 1.95 -14.21
C ILE A 226 24.25 2.96 -15.00
N THR A 227 25.50 3.15 -14.61
CA THR A 227 26.45 3.93 -15.41
C THR A 227 26.92 3.12 -16.61
N GLY A 228 27.17 3.79 -17.74
CA GLY A 228 27.97 3.18 -18.81
C GLY A 228 29.33 2.73 -18.27
N LYS A 229 29.91 1.68 -18.86
CA LYS A 229 31.33 1.36 -18.66
C LYS A 229 32.18 2.53 -19.14
#